data_AF-A0A7C1MXN9-F1
#
_entry.id   AF-A0A7C1MXN9-F1
#
_cell.length_a   1.000
_cell.length_b   1.000
_cell.length_c   1.000
_cell.angle_alpha   90.00
_cell.angle_beta   90.00
_cell.angle_gamma   90.00
#
_symmetry.space_group_name_H-M   'P 1'
#
loop_
_entity.id
_entity.type
_entity.pdbx_description
1 polymer ?
#
loop_
_entity_poly.entity_id
_entity_poly.type
_entity_poly.pdbx_seq_one_letter_code
_entity_poly.pdbx_strand_id
1 'polypeptide(L)'
;FDGMFLDNIDNYTIYGPTPSRKEALVKFLAKTKQKFPDAYLMQNAGVLILEDTQPYINSLAIESVATAYDFEKCKYKLRKESQFLSILHDLEKAHYDYELPIILIEYANTKKLYHEIVDRIASTGWPFFIGAIELQSIPQFQ
;
A
#
# COMPACT_ATOMS: atom_id res chain seq x y z
N PHE A 1 -0.65 -20.32 7.50
CA PHE A 1 -0.39 -19.12 6.70
C PHE A 1 1.09 -18.87 6.70
N ASP A 2 1.66 -18.49 5.56
CA ASP A 2 3.10 -18.22 5.40
C ASP A 2 3.47 -16.76 5.72
N GLY A 3 2.48 -15.93 6.01
CA GLY A 3 2.68 -14.52 6.27
C GLY A 3 1.44 -13.82 6.83
N MET A 4 1.58 -12.50 7.04
CA MET A 4 0.55 -11.60 7.53
C MET A 4 0.54 -10.32 6.68
N PHE A 5 -0.65 -9.87 6.34
CA PHE A 5 -0.92 -8.53 5.80
C PHE A 5 -1.30 -7.62 6.96
N LEU A 6 -0.49 -6.61 7.24
CA LEU A 6 -0.59 -5.74 8.40
C LEU A 6 -1.21 -4.41 7.99
N ASP A 7 -2.52 -4.30 8.20
CA ASP A 7 -3.29 -3.14 7.80
C ASP A 7 -3.25 -1.99 8.82
N ASN A 8 -3.59 -0.78 8.38
CA ASN A 8 -3.70 0.44 9.19
C ASN A 8 -2.41 0.90 9.87
N ILE A 9 -1.25 0.71 9.23
CA ILE A 9 0.03 1.17 9.80
C ILE A 9 0.13 2.71 9.80
N ASP A 10 -0.54 3.36 8.85
CA ASP A 10 -0.69 4.81 8.79
C ASP A 10 -1.39 5.42 10.03
N ASN A 11 -2.16 4.64 10.79
CA ASN A 11 -2.77 5.09 12.06
C ASN A 11 -1.73 5.53 13.12
N TYR A 12 -0.48 5.13 12.95
CA TYR A 12 0.64 5.45 13.83
C TYR A 12 1.54 6.57 13.29
N THR A 13 1.21 7.13 12.13
CA THR A 13 1.87 8.30 11.56
C THR A 13 1.28 9.59 12.12
N ILE A 14 1.89 10.73 11.80
CA ILE A 14 1.40 12.06 12.18
C ILE A 14 -0.03 12.38 11.68
N TYR A 15 -0.53 11.65 10.68
CA TYR A 15 -1.87 11.82 10.12
C TYR A 15 -2.90 10.84 10.71
N GLY A 16 -2.45 9.86 11.49
CA GLY A 16 -3.30 8.85 12.09
C GLY A 16 -3.91 9.25 13.43
N PRO A 17 -4.85 8.46 13.97
CA PRO A 17 -5.48 8.72 15.26
C PRO A 17 -4.58 8.37 16.46
N THR A 18 -3.48 7.63 16.26
CA THR A 18 -2.63 7.12 17.36
C THR A 18 -1.12 7.30 17.16
N PRO A 19 -0.61 8.48 16.74
CA PRO A 19 0.82 8.71 16.52
C PRO A 19 1.68 8.42 17.76
N SER A 20 1.16 8.72 18.94
CA SER A 20 1.84 8.47 20.23
C SER A 20 2.10 6.98 20.52
N ARG A 21 1.49 6.07 19.76
CA ARG A 21 1.65 4.62 19.92
C ARG A 21 2.64 4.02 18.93
N LYS A 22 3.38 4.82 18.15
CA LYS A 22 4.38 4.33 17.18
C LYS A 22 5.35 3.32 17.80
N GLU A 23 5.91 3.63 18.97
CA GLU A 23 6.83 2.69 19.64
C GLU A 23 6.19 1.34 20.01
N ALA A 24 4.90 1.34 20.35
CA ALA A 24 4.19 0.11 20.68
C ALA A 24 3.99 -0.75 19.43
N LEU A 25 3.71 -0.14 18.27
CA LEU A 25 3.69 -0.81 16.97
C LEU A 25 5.06 -1.42 16.66
N VAL A 26 6.15 -0.65 16.79
CA VAL A 26 7.51 -1.14 16.49
C VAL A 26 7.87 -2.33 17.40
N LYS A 27 7.56 -2.24 18.70
CA LYS A 27 7.76 -3.35 19.65
C LYS A 27 6.92 -4.58 19.28
N PHE A 28 5.72 -4.38 18.76
CA PHE A 28 4.85 -5.46 18.28
C PHE A 28 5.46 -6.14 17.04
N LEU A 29 5.91 -5.38 16.04
CA LEU A 29 6.55 -5.91 14.84
C LEU A 29 7.82 -6.70 15.19
N ALA A 30 8.68 -6.14 16.03
CA ALA A 30 9.90 -6.80 16.50
C ALA A 30 9.61 -8.15 17.17
N LYS A 31 8.65 -8.18 18.10
CA LYS A 31 8.23 -9.43 18.77
C LYS A 31 7.59 -10.42 17.81
N THR A 32 6.83 -9.94 16.83
CA THR A 32 6.19 -10.79 15.82
C THR A 32 7.25 -11.46 14.95
N LYS A 33 8.22 -10.70 14.44
CA LYS A 33 9.33 -11.25 13.64
C LYS A 33 10.22 -12.19 14.46
N GLN A 34 10.48 -11.88 15.73
CA GLN A 34 11.22 -12.79 16.61
C GLN A 34 10.49 -14.12 16.83
N LYS A 35 9.16 -14.08 17.00
CA LYS A 35 8.34 -15.27 17.26
C LYS A 35 8.08 -16.09 16.00
N PHE A 36 7.98 -15.43 14.85
CA PHE A 36 7.70 -16.02 13.54
C PHE A 36 8.74 -15.53 12.51
N PRO A 37 10.00 -15.98 12.62
CA PRO A 37 11.10 -15.46 11.78
C PRO A 37 10.87 -15.69 10.29
N ASP A 38 10.28 -16.83 9.93
CA ASP A 38 10.04 -17.23 8.54
C ASP A 38 8.74 -16.63 7.96
N ALA A 39 7.90 -16.00 8.78
CA ALA A 39 6.67 -15.39 8.29
C ALA A 39 6.98 -14.15 7.45
N TYR A 40 6.31 -14.04 6.31
CA TYR A 40 6.33 -12.87 5.45
C TYR A 40 5.41 -11.79 6.00
N LEU A 41 5.95 -10.64 6.40
CA LEU A 41 5.17 -9.53 6.94
C LEU A 41 5.04 -8.42 5.89
N MET A 42 3.86 -8.23 5.33
CA MET A 42 3.55 -7.16 4.38
C MET A 42 2.84 -6.03 5.13
N GLN A 43 3.44 -4.85 5.19
CA GLN A 43 2.81 -3.68 5.80
C GLN A 43 1.98 -2.92 4.75
N ASN A 44 0.77 -2.52 5.10
CA ASN A 44 -0.06 -1.63 4.28
C ASN A 44 0.10 -0.19 4.76
N ALA A 45 0.36 0.74 3.83
CA ALA A 45 0.56 2.16 4.09
C ALA A 45 1.73 2.45 5.07
N GLY A 46 1.68 3.60 5.77
CA GLY A 46 2.66 3.93 6.80
C GLY A 46 4.06 4.32 6.30
N VAL A 47 4.18 4.82 5.06
CA VAL A 47 5.46 5.23 4.43
C VAL A 47 6.32 6.12 5.36
N LEU A 48 5.68 7.03 6.10
CA LEU A 48 6.34 8.01 6.97
C LEU A 48 7.07 7.41 8.18
N ILE A 49 6.81 6.15 8.52
CA ILE A 49 7.44 5.46 9.65
C ILE A 49 8.22 4.23 9.20
N LEU A 50 8.60 4.17 7.92
CA LEU A 50 9.42 3.09 7.38
C LEU A 50 10.79 3.00 8.07
N GLU A 51 11.37 4.13 8.48
CA GLU A 51 12.64 4.14 9.22
C GLU A 51 12.61 3.24 10.47
N ASP A 52 11.46 3.15 11.14
CA ASP A 52 11.29 2.34 12.35
C ASP A 52 10.76 0.92 12.06
N THR A 53 10.03 0.74 10.96
CA THR A 53 9.26 -0.49 10.69
C THR A 53 9.94 -1.43 9.68
N GLN A 54 10.73 -0.87 8.76
CA GLN A 54 11.45 -1.60 7.70
C GLN A 54 12.22 -2.84 8.21
N PRO A 55 12.94 -2.79 9.35
CA PRO A 55 13.73 -3.94 9.80
C PRO A 55 12.91 -5.20 10.12
N TYR A 56 11.59 -5.06 10.23
CA TYR A 56 10.68 -6.13 10.66
C TYR A 56 9.73 -6.60 9.57
N ILE A 57 9.69 -5.92 8.42
CA ILE A 57 8.75 -6.21 7.33
C ILE A 57 9.49 -6.73 6.09
N ASN A 58 8.74 -7.34 5.19
CA ASN A 58 9.26 -7.94 3.96
C ASN A 58 8.84 -7.16 2.70
N SER A 59 7.76 -6.38 2.78
CA SER A 59 7.31 -5.50 1.71
C SER A 59 6.31 -4.46 2.20
N LEU A 60 6.06 -3.50 1.32
CA LEU A 60 5.10 -2.43 1.48
C LEU A 60 3.98 -2.54 0.45
N ALA A 61 2.74 -2.61 0.91
CA ALA A 61 1.55 -2.44 0.08
C ALA A 61 1.04 -1.00 0.16
N ILE A 62 0.55 -0.46 -0.95
CA ILE A 62 -0.05 0.89 -1.01
C ILE A 62 -1.39 0.88 -1.73
N GLU A 63 -2.37 1.48 -1.07
CA GLU A 63 -3.75 1.67 -1.52
C GLU A 63 -4.12 3.16 -1.48
N SER A 64 -4.49 3.84 -2.56
CA SER A 64 -4.26 3.56 -3.97
C SER A 64 -3.44 4.71 -4.55
N VAL A 65 -2.64 4.44 -5.57
CA VAL A 65 -1.70 5.38 -6.18
C VAL A 65 -2.30 6.02 -7.43
N ALA A 66 -2.74 5.21 -8.40
CA ALA A 66 -3.27 5.65 -9.68
C ALA A 66 -4.70 6.19 -9.57
N THR A 67 -5.49 5.68 -8.63
CA THR A 67 -6.87 6.09 -8.42
C THR A 67 -7.08 6.93 -7.16
N ALA A 68 -8.21 7.62 -7.13
CA ALA A 68 -8.74 8.29 -5.96
C ALA A 68 -10.24 8.02 -5.86
N TYR A 69 -10.73 7.88 -4.63
CA TYR A 69 -12.16 7.73 -4.39
C TYR A 69 -12.86 9.09 -4.42
N ASP A 70 -13.87 9.22 -5.27
CA ASP A 70 -14.78 10.36 -5.30
C ASP A 70 -15.93 10.09 -4.32
N PHE A 71 -15.86 10.70 -3.14
CA PHE A 71 -16.87 10.54 -2.08
C PHE A 71 -18.24 11.12 -2.44
N GLU A 72 -18.29 12.13 -3.32
CA GLU A 72 -19.57 12.70 -3.77
C GLU A 72 -20.29 11.75 -4.72
N LYS A 73 -19.52 11.10 -5.61
CA LYS A 73 -20.05 10.21 -6.65
C LYS A 73 -20.03 8.74 -6.26
N CYS A 74 -19.47 8.42 -5.11
CA CYS A 74 -19.18 7.06 -4.63
C CYS A 74 -18.51 6.19 -5.70
N LYS A 75 -17.50 6.75 -6.39
CA LYS A 75 -16.83 6.08 -7.52
C LYS A 75 -15.34 6.34 -7.51
N TYR A 76 -14.58 5.34 -7.91
CA TYR A 76 -13.17 5.53 -8.24
C TYR A 76 -13.02 6.26 -9.57
N LYS A 77 -12.03 7.14 -9.61
CA LYS A 77 -11.57 7.81 -10.81
C LYS A 77 -10.06 7.87 -10.78
N LEU A 78 -9.46 8.13 -11.93
CA LEU A 78 -8.03 8.44 -11.98
C LEU A 78 -7.71 9.62 -11.06
N ARG A 79 -6.67 9.44 -10.26
CA ARG A 79 -6.06 10.52 -9.48
C ARG A 79 -5.52 11.59 -10.43
N LYS A 80 -5.51 12.85 -9.99
CA LYS A 80 -4.86 13.92 -10.75
C LYS A 80 -3.40 13.56 -11.00
N GLU A 81 -2.91 13.79 -12.21
CA GLU A 81 -1.58 13.38 -12.64
C GLU A 81 -0.47 13.89 -11.72
N SER A 82 -0.52 15.17 -11.32
CA SER A 82 0.47 15.74 -10.38
C SER A 82 0.49 15.03 -9.02
N GLN A 83 -0.66 14.61 -8.50
CA GLN A 83 -0.73 13.86 -7.25
C GLN A 83 -0.23 12.43 -7.42
N PHE A 84 -0.56 11.79 -8.54
CA PHE A 84 -0.05 10.46 -8.90
C PHE A 84 1.48 10.47 -8.97
N LEU A 85 2.06 11.42 -9.70
CA LEU A 85 3.51 11.55 -9.85
C LEU A 85 4.21 11.88 -8.51
N SER A 86 3.59 12.71 -7.66
CA SER A 86 4.13 13.00 -6.32
C SER A 86 4.18 11.73 -5.46
N ILE A 87 3.09 10.96 -5.40
CA ILE A 87 3.05 9.72 -4.63
C ILE A 87 4.06 8.72 -5.19
N LEU A 88 4.12 8.58 -6.51
CA LEU A 88 5.06 7.69 -7.16
C LEU A 88 6.51 8.04 -6.80
N HIS A 89 6.87 9.32 -6.84
CA HIS A 89 8.19 9.78 -6.44
C HIS A 89 8.53 9.44 -4.98
N ASP A 90 7.59 9.63 -4.06
CA ASP A 90 7.78 9.30 -2.65
C ASP A 90 7.97 7.79 -2.45
N LEU A 91 7.25 6.97 -3.22
CA LEU A 91 7.38 5.51 -3.20
C LEU A 91 8.68 5.03 -3.84
N GLU A 92 9.13 5.62 -4.94
CA GLU A 92 10.42 5.31 -5.56
C GLU A 92 11.56 5.61 -4.59
N LYS A 93 11.49 6.75 -3.91
CA LYS A 93 12.43 7.12 -2.85
C LYS A 93 12.41 6.12 -1.71
N ALA A 94 11.23 5.73 -1.22
CA ALA A 94 11.10 4.73 -0.17
C ALA A 94 11.66 3.37 -0.59
N HIS A 95 11.37 2.91 -1.81
CA HIS A 95 11.93 1.68 -2.37
C HIS A 95 13.46 1.71 -2.38
N TYR A 96 14.04 2.83 -2.85
CA TYR A 96 15.49 3.01 -2.93
C TYR A 96 16.15 3.07 -1.54
N ASP A 97 15.62 3.88 -0.63
CA ASP A 97 16.22 4.11 0.70
C ASP A 97 16.18 2.86 1.59
N TYR A 98 15.20 1.99 1.39
CA TYR A 98 14.90 0.86 2.27
C TYR A 98 15.07 -0.52 1.61
N GLU A 99 15.40 -0.56 0.31
CA GLU A 99 15.48 -1.77 -0.52
C GLU A 99 14.22 -2.66 -0.40
N LEU A 100 13.06 -2.02 -0.19
CA LEU A 100 11.83 -2.70 0.18
C LEU A 100 10.92 -2.89 -1.04
N PRO A 101 10.50 -4.12 -1.38
CA PRO A 101 9.56 -4.35 -2.47
C PRO A 101 8.24 -3.61 -2.24
N ILE A 102 7.71 -2.97 -3.29
CA ILE A 102 6.43 -2.28 -3.28
C ILE A 102 5.41 -3.07 -4.06
N ILE A 103 4.22 -3.25 -3.48
CA ILE A 103 3.05 -3.86 -4.11
C ILE A 103 1.95 -2.81 -4.20
N LEU A 104 1.39 -2.60 -5.38
CA LEU A 104 0.28 -1.66 -5.56
C LEU A 104 -1.06 -2.38 -5.50
N ILE A 105 -2.00 -1.82 -4.76
CA ILE A 105 -3.38 -2.30 -4.71
C ILE A 105 -4.27 -1.16 -5.20
N GLU A 106 -4.95 -1.41 -6.31
CA GLU A 106 -5.78 -0.42 -7.01
C GLU A 106 -7.21 -0.88 -7.12
N TYR A 107 -8.09 0.10 -7.33
CA TYR A 107 -9.52 -0.12 -7.34
C TYR A 107 -10.16 0.32 -8.65
N ALA A 108 -10.83 -0.62 -9.31
CA ALA A 108 -11.57 -0.38 -10.53
C ALA A 108 -12.95 -1.05 -10.47
N ASN A 109 -13.95 -0.37 -11.03
CA ASN A 109 -15.31 -0.89 -11.19
C ASN A 109 -15.75 -0.95 -12.66
N THR A 110 -14.86 -0.60 -13.59
CA THR A 110 -15.10 -0.68 -15.04
C THR A 110 -13.84 -1.15 -15.75
N LYS A 111 -14.02 -1.85 -16.88
CA LYS A 111 -12.91 -2.25 -17.76
C LYS A 111 -12.09 -1.04 -18.21
N LYS A 112 -12.75 0.08 -18.52
CA LYS A 112 -12.06 1.31 -18.96
C LYS A 112 -11.06 1.79 -17.88
N LEU A 113 -11.52 1.94 -16.64
CA LEU A 113 -10.68 2.39 -15.54
C LEU A 113 -9.55 1.39 -15.25
N TYR A 114 -9.81 0.08 -15.35
CA TYR A 114 -8.78 -0.95 -15.23
C TYR A 114 -7.62 -0.71 -16.22
N HIS A 115 -7.91 -0.52 -17.51
CA HIS A 115 -6.88 -0.27 -18.51
C HIS A 115 -6.14 1.04 -18.26
N GLU A 116 -6.86 2.10 -17.89
CA GLU A 116 -6.25 3.39 -17.54
C GLU A 116 -5.29 3.30 -16.32
N ILE A 117 -5.60 2.43 -15.35
CA ILE A 117 -4.70 2.16 -14.22
C ILE A 117 -3.46 1.39 -14.69
N VAL A 118 -3.65 0.32 -15.47
CA VAL A 118 -2.54 -0.49 -16.01
C VAL A 118 -1.58 0.40 -16.80
N ASP A 119 -2.10 1.23 -17.70
CA ASP A 119 -1.29 2.15 -18.51
C ASP A 119 -0.45 3.11 -17.65
N ARG A 120 -0.96 3.50 -16.47
CA ARG A 120 -0.23 4.39 -15.53
C ARG A 120 0.86 3.69 -14.74
N ILE A 121 0.61 2.47 -14.26
CA ILE A 121 1.49 1.84 -13.27
C ILE A 121 2.39 0.76 -13.87
N ALA A 122 2.11 0.26 -15.08
CA ALA A 122 2.89 -0.80 -15.70
C ALA A 122 4.37 -0.43 -15.88
N SER A 123 4.68 0.84 -16.17
CA SER A 123 6.05 1.32 -16.33
C SER A 123 6.88 1.30 -15.04
N THR A 124 6.24 1.23 -13.86
CA THR A 124 6.95 1.13 -12.57
C THR A 124 7.65 -0.22 -12.40
N GLY A 125 7.18 -1.26 -13.10
CA GLY A 125 7.66 -2.64 -12.93
C GLY A 125 7.28 -3.28 -11.59
N TRP A 126 6.54 -2.59 -10.72
CA TRP A 126 6.09 -3.13 -9.45
C TRP A 126 4.91 -4.08 -9.64
N PRO A 127 4.82 -5.17 -8.84
CA PRO A 127 3.65 -6.03 -8.82
C PRO A 127 2.42 -5.23 -8.37
N PHE A 128 1.28 -5.50 -9.01
CA PHE A 128 0.03 -4.83 -8.66
C PHE A 128 -1.17 -5.78 -8.72
N PHE A 129 -2.18 -5.48 -7.91
CA PHE A 129 -3.50 -6.08 -7.95
C PHE A 129 -4.54 -4.99 -8.17
N ILE A 130 -5.49 -5.22 -9.08
CA ILE A 130 -6.61 -4.31 -9.32
C ILE A 130 -7.90 -5.06 -9.03
N GLY A 131 -8.71 -4.56 -8.10
CA GLY A 131 -9.95 -5.21 -7.69
C GLY A 131 -11.11 -4.25 -7.45
N ALA A 132 -12.24 -4.80 -7.01
CA ALA A 132 -13.29 -4.01 -6.39
C ALA A 132 -12.90 -3.72 -4.93
N ILE A 133 -13.28 -2.56 -4.41
CA ILE A 133 -12.96 -2.12 -3.04
C ILE A 133 -13.43 -3.11 -1.96
N GLU A 134 -14.49 -3.85 -2.25
CA GLU A 134 -15.09 -4.80 -1.31
C GLU A 134 -14.20 -6.04 -1.11
N LEU A 135 -13.30 -6.32 -2.07
CA LEU A 135 -12.43 -7.50 -2.12
C LEU A 135 -13.17 -8.84 -1.94
N GLN A 136 -14.49 -8.87 -2.19
CA GLN A 136 -15.35 -10.05 -2.02
C GLN A 136 -15.37 -11.00 -3.23
N SER A 137 -14.77 -10.60 -4.35
CA SER A 137 -14.83 -11.38 -5.58
C SER A 137 -13.53 -11.29 -6.37
N ILE A 138 -13.24 -12.35 -7.13
CA ILE A 138 -12.16 -12.32 -8.11
C ILE A 138 -12.55 -11.29 -9.17
N PRO A 139 -11.69 -10.30 -9.46
CA PRO A 139 -12.05 -9.25 -10.38
C PRO A 139 -12.31 -9.79 -11.79
N GLN A 140 -13.49 -9.52 -12.34
CA GLN A 140 -13.88 -9.94 -13.68
C GLN A 140 -13.71 -8.79 -14.66
N PHE A 141 -12.46 -8.41 -14.91
CA PHE A 141 -12.11 -7.46 -15.97
C PHE A 141 -11.66 -8.23 -17.22
N GLN A 142 -12.50 -9.15 -17.70
CA GLN A 142 -12.38 -9.68 -19.07
C GLN A 142 -12.71 -8.59 -20.08
#